data_AF-A0A1G1K650-F1
#
_entry.id   AF-A0A1G1K650-F1
#
_cell.length_a   1.000
_cell.length_b   1.000
_cell.length_c   1.000
_cell.angle_alpha   90.00
_cell.angle_beta   90.00
_cell.angle_gamma   90.00
#
_symmetry.space_group_name_H-M   'P 1'
#
loop_
_entity.id
_entity.type
_entity.pdbx_description
1 polymer ?
#
loop_
_entity_poly.entity_id
_entity_poly.type
_entity_poly.pdbx_seq_one_letter_code
_entity_poly.pdbx_strand_id
1 'polypeptide(L)'
;MNRRDRYHKWASAQWERCAPPLLTCEAVLAEACFLLRNTGGGSRSVIELVKRGVVTVAFDLEAEAGPIARLMTRYADVPMSLADACLVRMTELQEDSLVLTMDQDFHVYRRHGRQTIHARMPAD
;
A
#
# COMPACT_ATOMS: atom_id res chain seq x y z
N MET A 1 -9.19 9.05 -11.28
CA MET A 1 -8.75 7.65 -11.52
C MET A 1 -8.86 7.35 -13.01
N ASN A 2 -7.78 6.89 -13.65
CA ASN A 2 -7.67 6.79 -15.11
C ASN A 2 -8.55 5.65 -15.67
N ARG A 3 -9.51 5.97 -16.54
CA ARG A 3 -10.42 4.98 -17.15
C ARG A 3 -9.74 4.02 -18.14
N ARG A 4 -8.49 4.31 -18.54
CA ARG A 4 -7.68 3.48 -19.46
C ARG A 4 -6.71 2.55 -18.74
N ASP A 5 -6.69 2.56 -17.42
CA ASP A 5 -5.88 1.61 -16.66
C ASP A 5 -6.49 0.21 -16.77
N ARG A 6 -5.68 -0.78 -17.19
CA ARG A 6 -6.09 -2.19 -17.35
C ARG A 6 -6.73 -2.76 -16.06
N TYR A 7 -6.39 -2.22 -14.90
CA TYR A 7 -6.91 -2.64 -13.61
C TYR A 7 -7.94 -1.68 -13.01
N HIS A 8 -8.39 -0.65 -13.74
CA HIS A 8 -9.39 0.31 -13.24
C HIS A 8 -10.68 -0.39 -12.77
N LYS A 9 -11.14 -1.39 -13.53
CA LYS A 9 -12.31 -2.20 -13.18
C LYS A 9 -12.07 -3.04 -11.93
N TRP A 10 -10.90 -3.66 -11.82
CA TRP A 10 -10.54 -4.45 -10.65
C TRP A 10 -10.45 -3.58 -9.39
N ALA A 11 -9.76 -2.43 -9.47
CA ALA A 11 -9.64 -1.49 -8.36
C ALA A 11 -11.02 -0.99 -7.91
N SER A 12 -11.89 -0.62 -8.85
CA SER A 12 -13.27 -0.20 -8.56
C SER A 12 -14.08 -1.29 -7.86
N ALA A 13 -13.96 -2.55 -8.30
CA ALA A 13 -14.61 -3.68 -7.65
C ALA A 13 -14.07 -3.97 -6.24
N GLN A 14 -12.79 -3.69 -5.97
CA GLN A 14 -12.26 -3.82 -4.60
C GLN A 14 -12.82 -2.73 -3.67
N TRP A 15 -13.02 -1.52 -4.16
CA TRP A 15 -13.64 -0.45 -3.38
C TRP A 15 -15.05 -0.77 -2.91
N GLU A 16 -15.81 -1.57 -3.67
CA GLU A 16 -17.14 -2.05 -3.24
C GLU A 16 -17.08 -3.15 -2.17
N ARG A 17 -15.93 -3.83 -2.03
CA ARG A 17 -15.75 -5.00 -1.15
C ARG A 17 -15.01 -4.67 0.14
N CYS A 18 -14.39 -3.51 0.23
CA CYS A 18 -13.60 -3.10 1.38
C CYS A 18 -14.35 -2.06 2.19
N ALA A 19 -14.60 -2.36 3.46
CA ALA A 19 -15.18 -1.40 4.39
C ALA A 19 -14.14 -0.32 4.72
N PRO A 20 -14.44 0.97 4.53
CA PRO A 20 -13.55 2.05 4.97
C PRO A 20 -13.50 2.13 6.51
N PRO A 21 -12.42 2.67 7.10
CA PRO A 21 -11.26 3.23 6.40
C PRO A 21 -10.25 2.17 5.97
N LEU A 22 -9.63 2.37 4.81
CA LEU A 22 -8.41 1.64 4.43
C LEU A 22 -7.21 2.31 5.09
N LEU A 23 -6.44 1.54 5.85
CA LEU A 23 -5.29 2.05 6.58
C LEU A 23 -4.06 2.13 5.67
N THR A 24 -3.30 3.21 5.79
CA THR A 24 -2.07 3.44 5.01
C THR A 24 -1.04 4.26 5.79
N CYS A 25 0.06 4.66 5.14
CA CYS A 25 1.06 5.60 5.64
C CYS A 25 1.32 6.74 4.62
N GLU A 26 2.00 7.81 5.06
CA GLU A 26 2.35 8.95 4.21
C GLU A 26 3.25 8.56 3.04
N ALA A 27 4.14 7.59 3.20
CA ALA A 27 5.01 7.14 2.12
C ALA A 27 4.21 6.57 0.94
N VAL A 28 3.17 5.77 1.22
CA VAL A 28 2.25 5.25 0.20
C VAL A 28 1.48 6.39 -0.47
N LEU A 29 1.01 7.38 0.30
CA LEU A 29 0.31 8.53 -0.26
C LEU A 29 1.22 9.39 -1.16
N ALA A 30 2.47 9.59 -0.75
CA ALA A 30 3.48 10.32 -1.50
C ALA A 30 3.80 9.61 -2.82
N GLU A 31 4.04 8.31 -2.78
CA GLU A 31 4.27 7.48 -3.96
C GLU A 31 3.06 7.47 -4.89
N ALA A 32 1.85 7.26 -4.37
CA ALA A 32 0.62 7.30 -5.17
C ALA A 32 0.42 8.67 -5.85
N CYS A 33 0.67 9.76 -5.13
CA CYS A 33 0.64 11.11 -5.70
C CYS A 33 1.70 11.29 -6.80
N PHE A 34 2.91 10.78 -6.60
CA PHE A 34 3.98 10.83 -7.58
C PHE A 34 3.64 10.03 -8.83
N LEU A 35 3.21 8.77 -8.69
CA LEU A 35 2.81 7.91 -9.81
C LEU A 35 1.66 8.52 -10.63
N LEU A 36 0.70 9.16 -9.96
CA LEU A 36 -0.48 9.75 -10.61
C LEU A 36 -0.29 11.20 -11.08
N ARG A 37 0.90 11.80 -10.94
CA ARG A 37 1.15 13.22 -11.26
C ARG A 37 0.82 13.61 -12.71
N ASN A 38 0.96 12.66 -13.64
CA ASN A 38 0.67 12.88 -15.07
C ASN A 38 -0.77 12.48 -15.47
N THR A 39 -1.58 12.02 -14.50
CA THR A 39 -2.99 11.74 -14.72
C THR A 39 -3.80 12.97 -14.33
N GLY A 40 -4.71 13.43 -15.20
CA GLY A 40 -5.55 14.60 -14.92
C GLY A 40 -6.27 14.51 -13.57
N GLY A 41 -5.87 15.35 -12.61
CA GLY A 41 -6.42 15.36 -11.24
C GLY A 41 -6.02 14.16 -10.37
N GLY A 42 -5.02 13.38 -10.76
CA GLY A 42 -4.60 12.14 -10.10
C GLY A 42 -4.18 12.33 -8.64
N SER A 43 -3.13 13.13 -8.40
CA SER A 43 -2.64 13.41 -7.04
C SER A 43 -3.70 14.06 -6.16
N ARG A 44 -4.50 15.00 -6.71
CA ARG A 44 -5.64 15.58 -5.99
C ARG A 44 -6.67 14.53 -5.57
N SER A 45 -6.95 13.55 -6.43
CA SER A 45 -7.90 12.47 -6.12
C SER A 45 -7.43 11.61 -4.94
N VAL A 46 -6.13 11.37 -4.80
CA VAL A 46 -5.55 10.64 -3.66
C VAL A 46 -5.84 11.39 -2.35
N ILE A 47 -5.58 12.71 -2.33
CA ILE A 47 -5.84 13.54 -1.14
C ILE A 47 -7.34 13.62 -0.81
N GLU A 48 -8.22 13.68 -1.81
CA GLU A 48 -9.67 13.65 -1.57
C GLU A 48 -10.14 12.32 -0.94
N LEU A 49 -9.46 11.19 -1.16
CA LEU A 49 -9.78 9.94 -0.44
C LEU A 49 -9.49 10.05 1.05
N VAL A 50 -8.38 10.70 1.41
CA VAL A 50 -8.02 10.96 2.81
C VAL A 50 -9.02 11.91 3.45
N LYS A 51 -9.31 13.03 2.78
CA LYS A 51 -10.28 14.03 3.26
C LYS A 51 -11.69 13.45 3.47
N ARG A 52 -12.09 12.45 2.67
CA ARG A 52 -13.38 11.76 2.79
C ARG A 52 -13.39 10.63 3.82
N GLY A 53 -12.26 10.34 4.48
CA GLY A 53 -12.14 9.23 5.43
C GLY A 53 -12.18 7.84 4.78
N VAL A 54 -12.04 7.76 3.45
CA VAL A 54 -11.96 6.47 2.74
C VAL A 54 -10.60 5.81 3.00
N VAL A 55 -9.56 6.63 3.09
CA VAL A 55 -8.19 6.22 3.44
C VAL A 55 -7.76 6.97 4.69
N THR A 56 -7.12 6.28 5.63
CA THR A 56 -6.63 6.87 6.88
C THR A 56 -5.15 6.55 7.05
N VAL A 57 -4.35 7.59 7.28
CA VAL A 57 -2.96 7.43 7.70
C VAL A 57 -2.95 6.92 9.14
N ALA A 58 -2.46 5.71 9.36
CA ALA A 58 -2.48 5.03 10.64
C ALA A 58 -1.15 4.29 10.88
N PHE A 59 -0.04 4.98 10.61
CA PHE A 59 1.30 4.46 10.78
C PHE A 59 2.23 5.55 11.30
N ASP A 60 2.98 5.24 12.35
CA ASP A 60 4.01 6.11 12.91
C ASP A 60 5.39 5.59 12.48
N LEU A 61 6.01 6.27 11.52
CA LEU A 61 7.32 5.88 11.01
C LEU A 61 8.41 6.03 12.06
N GLU A 62 8.34 7.02 12.94
CA GLU A 62 9.36 7.27 13.95
C GLU A 62 9.38 6.13 14.97
N ALA A 63 8.20 5.72 15.44
CA ALA A 63 8.06 4.58 16.34
C ALA A 63 8.55 3.25 15.72
N GLU A 64 8.39 3.09 14.39
CA GLU A 64 8.68 1.84 13.69
C GLU A 64 9.98 1.85 12.88
N ALA A 65 10.83 2.87 13.05
CA ALA A 65 12.06 3.06 12.26
C ALA A 65 13.01 1.85 12.31
N GLY A 66 13.16 1.22 13.48
CA GLY A 66 14.01 0.05 13.67
C GLY A 66 13.55 -1.17 12.85
N PRO A 67 12.30 -1.65 13.01
CA PRO A 67 11.71 -2.67 12.13
C PRO A 67 11.79 -2.34 10.64
N ILE A 68 11.50 -1.09 10.25
CA ILE A 68 11.56 -0.64 8.84
C ILE A 68 12.98 -0.79 8.28
N ALA A 69 14.00 -0.30 8.99
CA ALA A 69 15.39 -0.44 8.56
C ALA A 69 15.81 -1.91 8.38
N ARG A 70 15.30 -2.81 9.23
CA ARG A 70 15.56 -4.26 9.09
C ARG A 70 14.89 -4.85 7.85
N LEU A 71 13.65 -4.46 7.55
CA LEU A 71 12.95 -4.89 6.33
C LEU A 71 13.71 -4.43 5.08
N MET A 72 14.07 -3.14 5.01
CA MET A 72 14.82 -2.60 3.88
C MET A 72 16.19 -3.25 3.71
N THR A 73 16.90 -3.52 4.81
CA THR A 73 18.18 -4.26 4.77
C THR A 73 17.99 -5.67 4.24
N ARG A 74 16.95 -6.36 4.71
CA ARG A 74 16.66 -7.75 4.33
C ARG A 74 16.33 -7.89 2.84
N TYR A 75 15.62 -6.92 2.29
CA TYR A 75 15.17 -6.92 0.90
C TYR A 75 16.04 -6.02 0.02
N ALA A 76 17.28 -5.74 0.41
CA ALA A 76 18.18 -4.86 -0.36
C ALA A 76 18.45 -5.34 -1.80
N ASP A 77 18.32 -6.64 -2.06
CA ASP A 77 18.51 -7.25 -3.38
C ASP A 77 17.21 -7.31 -4.24
N VAL A 78 16.09 -6.79 -3.71
CA VAL A 78 14.76 -6.74 -4.35
C VAL A 78 14.26 -5.28 -4.27
N PRO A 79 13.44 -4.76 -5.20
CA PRO A 79 13.01 -3.36 -5.15
C PRO A 79 12.01 -3.08 -4.01
N MET A 80 12.49 -2.98 -2.76
CA MET A 80 11.68 -2.55 -1.62
C MET A 80 11.75 -1.02 -1.45
N SER A 81 10.62 -0.34 -1.69
CA SER A 81 10.47 1.07 -1.34
C SER A 81 10.19 1.27 0.15
N LEU A 82 10.28 2.52 0.64
CA LEU A 82 9.79 2.86 1.98
C LEU A 82 8.28 2.61 2.11
N ALA A 83 7.50 2.82 1.04
CA ALA A 83 6.07 2.57 1.05
C ALA A 83 5.76 1.08 1.27
N ASP A 84 6.50 0.20 0.58
CA ASP A 84 6.36 -1.26 0.74
C ASP A 84 6.78 -1.71 2.14
N ALA A 85 7.93 -1.23 2.63
CA ALA A 85 8.40 -1.55 3.97
C ALA A 85 7.37 -1.14 5.04
N CYS A 86 6.76 0.05 4.91
CA CYS A 86 5.68 0.50 5.79
C CYS A 86 4.46 -0.43 5.71
N LEU A 87 4.00 -0.80 4.51
CA LEU A 87 2.85 -1.69 4.35
C LEU A 87 3.14 -3.08 4.95
N VAL A 88 4.31 -3.66 4.70
CA VAL A 88 4.74 -4.92 5.33
C VAL A 88 4.70 -4.79 6.85
N ARG A 89 5.24 -3.70 7.40
CA ARG A 89 5.25 -3.47 8.85
C ARG A 89 3.85 -3.27 9.43
N MET A 90 2.96 -2.56 8.73
CA MET A 90 1.55 -2.43 9.10
C MET A 90 0.87 -3.81 9.17
N THR A 91 1.20 -4.73 8.28
CA THR A 91 0.68 -6.11 8.38
C THR A 91 1.19 -6.84 9.61
N GLU A 92 2.42 -6.59 10.06
CA GLU A 92 2.95 -7.17 11.30
C GLU A 92 2.23 -6.64 12.53
N LEU A 93 1.86 -5.35 12.54
CA LEU A 93 1.12 -4.69 13.62
C LEU A 93 -0.36 -5.08 13.67
N GLN A 94 -0.94 -5.52 12.54
CA GLN A 94 -2.36 -5.84 12.40
C GLN A 94 -2.53 -7.27 11.88
N GLU A 95 -2.78 -8.22 12.79
CA GLU A 95 -2.69 -9.65 12.46
C GLU A 95 -3.64 -10.10 11.34
N ASP A 96 -4.87 -9.62 11.31
CA ASP A 96 -5.89 -9.99 10.33
C ASP A 96 -5.99 -9.02 9.13
N SER A 97 -4.90 -8.31 8.82
CA SER A 97 -4.87 -7.35 7.72
C SER A 97 -4.82 -8.04 6.34
N LEU A 98 -5.47 -7.38 5.37
CA LEU A 98 -5.41 -7.71 3.95
C LEU A 98 -4.78 -6.53 3.20
N VAL A 99 -3.67 -6.77 2.50
CA VAL A 99 -3.07 -5.76 1.63
C VAL A 99 -3.78 -5.75 0.29
N LEU A 100 -4.28 -4.60 -0.12
CA LEU A 100 -4.71 -4.36 -1.50
C LEU A 100 -3.53 -3.74 -2.26
N THR A 101 -2.99 -4.47 -3.22
CA THR A 101 -1.87 -3.97 -4.02
C THR A 101 -1.94 -4.49 -5.45
N MET A 102 -1.28 -3.76 -6.35
CA MET A 102 -1.04 -4.19 -7.72
C MET A 102 0.42 -4.60 -7.94
N ASP A 103 1.25 -4.48 -6.89
CA ASP A 103 2.65 -4.83 -6.91
C ASP A 103 2.83 -6.31 -6.55
N GLN A 104 3.39 -7.05 -7.50
CA GLN A 104 3.65 -8.49 -7.40
C GLN A 104 4.78 -8.79 -6.41
N ASP A 105 5.63 -7.83 -6.06
CA ASP A 105 6.73 -8.03 -5.11
C ASP A 105 6.23 -8.38 -3.69
N PHE A 106 4.97 -8.07 -3.38
CA PHE A 106 4.29 -8.54 -2.16
C PHE A 106 4.15 -10.07 -2.08
N HIS A 107 4.32 -10.81 -3.19
CA HIS A 107 4.45 -12.28 -3.15
C HIS A 107 5.80 -12.75 -2.60
N VAL A 108 6.84 -11.92 -2.70
CA VAL A 108 8.20 -12.19 -2.20
C VAL A 108 8.34 -11.73 -0.75
N TYR A 109 7.73 -10.59 -0.40
CA TYR A 109 7.79 -10.05 0.96
C TYR A 109 7.19 -10.99 2.00
N ARG A 110 7.73 -10.92 3.23
CA ARG A 110 7.36 -11.77 4.36
C ARG A 110 7.19 -10.90 5.60
N ARG A 111 6.08 -11.11 6.30
CA ARG A 111 5.83 -10.56 7.63
C ARG A 111 6.33 -11.51 8.70
N HIS A 112 6.68 -10.99 9.87
CA HIS A 112 7.16 -11.78 11.02
C HIS A 112 8.30 -12.74 10.65
N GLY A 113 9.20 -12.25 9.80
CA GLY A 113 10.34 -12.99 9.29
C GLY A 113 10.02 -14.01 8.18
N ARG A 114 8.98 -14.83 8.26
CA ARG A 114 8.82 -15.92 7.26
C ARG A 114 7.38 -16.20 6.84
N GLN A 115 6.42 -15.48 7.41
CA GLN A 115 5.01 -15.64 7.06
C GLN A 115 4.70 -14.88 5.78
N THR A 116 3.84 -15.45 4.94
CA THR A 116 3.34 -14.78 3.75
C THR A 116 2.43 -13.61 4.14
N ILE A 117 2.39 -12.60 3.28
CA ILE A 117 1.45 -11.49 3.43
C ILE A 117 0.14 -11.88 2.76
N HIS A 118 -0.98 -11.70 3.45
CA HIS A 118 -2.29 -11.84 2.83
C HIS A 118 -2.49 -10.61 1.93
N ALA A 119 -2.25 -10.78 0.64
CA ALA A 119 -2.40 -9.74 -0.36
C ALA A 119 -3.48 -10.14 -1.37
N ARG A 120 -4.35 -9.18 -1.72
CA ARG A 120 -5.30 -9.33 -2.83
C ARG A 120 -4.80 -8.47 -3.98
N MET A 121 -4.50 -9.14 -5.09
CA MET A 121 -3.98 -8.56 -6.32
C MET A 121 -4.91 -8.88 -7.51
N PRO A 122 -4.86 -8.11 -8.60
CA PRO A 122 -5.53 -8.50 -9.84
C PRO A 122 -4.97 -9.84 -10.34
N ALA A 123 -5.85 -10.70 -10.87
CA ALA A 123 -5.42 -11.84 -11.66
C ALA A 123 -4.89 -11.34 -13.01
N ASP A 124 -3.87 -12.01 -13.53
CA ASP A 124 -3.30 -11.74 -14.86
C ASP A 124 -4.34 -11.87 -15.99
#